data_AF-A0A7K0Q0Q4-F1
#
_entry.id   AF-A0A7K0Q0Q4-F1
#
_cell.length_a   1.000
_cell.length_b   1.000
_cell.length_c   1.000
_cell.angle_alpha   90.00
_cell.angle_beta   90.00
_cell.angle_gamma   90.00
#
_symmetry.space_group_name_H-M   'P 1'
#
loop_
_entity.id
_entity.type
_entity.pdbx_description
1 polymer ?
#
loop_
_entity_poly.entity_id
_entity_poly.type
_entity_poly.pdbx_seq_one_letter_code
_entity_poly.pdbx_strand_id
1 'polypeptide(L)'
;MSQSRPVVVVVGGGFAGYHALRTLEKTLPADAAELVLVNPSDYLLYSPLLPDVSAGVVEPRHIAVSLRQQLRRTRVVLGSATAVDTATRTVSVRTTDDGGATDGELELHYDRLVLVPGSITRQFDIPGVAERAHGVKTLVEAQFLRDHLLRQLDRADALPAGPEHDAERRARLTVVAVGAGYT
;
A
#
# COMPACT_ATOMS: atom_id res chain seq x y z
N MET A 1 9.55 34.47 -23.41
CA MET A 1 8.39 33.68 -22.98
C MET A 1 8.92 32.66 -21.98
N SER A 2 8.56 32.77 -20.70
CA SER A 2 8.94 31.75 -19.70
C SER A 2 8.29 30.44 -20.12
N GLN A 3 9.08 29.46 -20.58
CA GLN A 3 8.54 28.13 -20.86
C GLN A 3 8.08 27.54 -19.53
N SER A 4 6.82 27.12 -19.44
CA SER A 4 6.35 26.37 -18.28
C SER A 4 7.18 25.10 -18.15
N ARG A 5 7.60 24.80 -16.93
CA ARG A 5 8.43 23.62 -16.65
C ARG A 5 7.66 22.35 -17.03
N PRO A 6 8.29 21.37 -17.70
CA PRO A 6 7.65 20.09 -17.98
C PRO A 6 7.14 19.42 -16.69
N VAL A 7 5.93 18.85 -16.74
CA VAL A 7 5.32 18.15 -15.60
C VAL A 7 5.50 16.64 -15.74
N VAL A 8 6.13 16.02 -14.74
CA VAL A 8 6.30 14.57 -14.64
C VAL A 8 5.37 14.05 -13.54
N VAL A 9 4.36 13.27 -13.93
CA VAL A 9 3.45 12.59 -13.00
C VAL A 9 3.90 11.14 -12.84
N VAL A 10 4.03 10.70 -11.59
CA VAL A 10 4.33 9.31 -11.23
C VAL A 10 3.14 8.77 -10.43
N VAL A 11 2.56 7.66 -10.90
CA VAL A 11 1.46 6.97 -10.21
C VAL A 11 2.02 5.76 -9.48
N GLY A 12 1.90 5.77 -8.15
CA GLY A 12 2.37 4.72 -7.25
C GLY A 12 3.67 5.09 -6.53
N GLY A 13 3.60 5.17 -5.20
CA GLY A 13 4.71 5.46 -4.30
C GLY A 13 5.45 4.22 -3.78
N GLY A 14 5.28 3.07 -4.45
CA GLY A 14 6.03 1.85 -4.17
C GLY A 14 7.50 1.96 -4.58
N PHE A 15 8.26 0.86 -4.50
CA PHE A 15 9.70 0.85 -4.78
C PHE A 15 10.07 1.56 -6.10
N ALA A 16 9.42 1.20 -7.20
CA ALA A 16 9.72 1.76 -8.51
C ALA A 16 9.49 3.28 -8.57
N GLY A 17 8.31 3.75 -8.14
CA GLY A 17 7.97 5.18 -8.20
C GLY A 17 8.81 6.04 -7.26
N TYR A 18 9.04 5.56 -6.03
CA TYR A 18 9.92 6.20 -5.07
C TYR A 18 11.34 6.34 -5.62
N HIS A 19 11.94 5.26 -6.13
CA HIS A 19 13.30 5.30 -6.65
C HIS A 19 13.42 6.13 -7.94
N ALA A 20 12.40 6.11 -8.80
CA ALA A 20 12.34 6.97 -9.98
C ALA A 20 12.37 8.46 -9.58
N LEU A 21 11.47 8.89 -8.69
CA LEU A 21 11.39 10.27 -8.21
C LEU A 21 12.66 10.68 -7.47
N ARG A 22 13.17 9.84 -6.57
CA ARG A 22 14.42 10.11 -5.84
C ARG A 22 15.61 10.25 -6.77
N THR A 23 15.63 9.53 -7.89
CA THR A 23 16.67 9.68 -8.91
C THR A 23 16.49 10.99 -9.67
N LEU A 24 15.27 11.32 -10.11
CA LEU A 24 14.96 12.57 -10.78
C LEU A 24 15.31 13.80 -9.93
N GLU A 25 14.98 13.78 -8.62
CA GLU A 25 15.34 14.87 -7.70
C GLU A 25 16.86 15.07 -7.57
N LYS A 26 17.65 14.01 -7.72
CA LYS A 26 19.12 14.05 -7.63
C LYS A 26 19.78 14.48 -8.92
N THR A 27 19.26 14.04 -10.06
CA THR A 27 19.92 14.22 -11.36
C THR A 27 19.47 15.46 -12.11
N LEU A 28 18.24 15.92 -11.90
CA LEU A 28 17.71 17.10 -12.58
C LEU A 28 17.95 18.39 -11.77
N PRO A 29 18.28 19.52 -12.44
CA PRO A 29 18.24 20.84 -11.82
C PRO A 29 16.89 21.13 -11.15
N ALA A 30 16.89 21.99 -10.12
CA ALA A 30 15.72 22.32 -9.30
C ALA A 30 14.54 22.86 -10.11
N ASP A 31 14.82 23.52 -11.23
CA ASP A 31 13.92 24.20 -12.14
C ASP A 31 13.63 23.43 -13.43
N ALA A 32 14.23 22.26 -13.65
CA ALA A 32 14.12 21.53 -14.92
C ALA A 32 12.75 20.88 -15.17
N ALA A 33 12.04 20.46 -14.12
CA ALA A 33 10.72 19.81 -14.24
C ALA A 33 9.92 19.90 -12.93
N GLU A 34 8.60 20.00 -13.01
CA GLU A 34 7.71 19.78 -11.87
C GLU A 34 7.51 18.28 -11.67
N LEU A 35 7.73 17.78 -10.45
CA LEU A 35 7.58 16.37 -10.12
C LEU A 35 6.35 16.18 -9.24
N VAL A 36 5.44 15.31 -9.66
CA VAL A 36 4.20 15.00 -8.94
C VAL A 36 4.11 13.51 -8.70
N LEU A 37 3.86 13.12 -7.45
CA LEU A 37 3.56 11.75 -7.05
C LEU A 37 2.09 11.63 -6.69
N VAL A 38 1.37 10.70 -7.30
CA VAL A 38 0.03 10.28 -6.87
C VAL A 38 0.16 8.94 -6.16
N ASN A 39 -0.24 8.89 -4.89
CA ASN A 39 -0.23 7.66 -4.09
C ASN A 39 -1.36 7.69 -3.05
N PRO A 40 -2.08 6.58 -2.78
CA PRO A 40 -3.16 6.56 -1.79
C PRO A 40 -2.69 6.73 -0.34
N SER A 41 -1.38 6.67 -0.09
CA SER A 41 -0.80 6.84 1.24
C SER A 41 0.42 7.75 1.18
N ASP A 42 0.81 8.33 2.30
CA ASP A 42 1.95 9.25 2.38
C ASP A 42 3.30 8.55 2.62
N TYR A 43 3.33 7.21 2.54
CA TYR A 43 4.52 6.40 2.78
C TYR A 43 4.79 5.38 1.65
N LEU A 44 6.07 5.06 1.48
CA LEU A 44 6.54 3.85 0.83
C LEU A 44 6.50 2.71 1.84
N LEU A 45 5.84 1.61 1.47
CA LEU A 45 5.83 0.38 2.25
C LEU A 45 7.00 -0.52 1.86
N TYR A 46 7.88 -0.84 2.81
CA TYR A 46 8.89 -1.87 2.63
C TYR A 46 8.23 -3.25 2.80
N SER A 47 7.50 -3.66 1.76
CA SER A 47 6.66 -4.87 1.78
C SER A 47 7.37 -6.19 2.13
N PRO A 48 8.69 -6.39 1.89
CA PRO A 48 9.37 -7.63 2.29
C PRO A 48 9.33 -7.93 3.79
N LEU A 49 9.07 -6.94 4.66
CA LEU A 49 8.97 -7.13 6.10
C LEU A 49 7.51 -7.22 6.62
N LEU A 50 6.52 -7.30 5.72
CA LEU A 50 5.12 -7.52 6.14
C LEU A 50 4.91 -8.85 6.91
N PRO A 51 5.60 -9.96 6.58
CA PRO A 51 5.53 -11.17 7.41
C PRO A 51 6.00 -10.92 8.85
N ASP A 52 7.06 -10.14 9.04
CA ASP A 52 7.59 -9.80 10.37
C ASP A 52 6.62 -8.93 11.17
N VAL A 53 5.90 -8.02 10.50
CA VAL A 53 4.80 -7.26 11.13
C VAL A 53 3.66 -8.18 11.54
N SER A 54 3.29 -9.14 10.67
CA SER A 54 2.23 -10.10 10.93
C SER A 54 2.56 -11.04 12.10
N ALA A 55 3.85 -11.37 12.26
CA ALA A 55 4.37 -12.15 13.38
C ALA A 55 4.61 -11.30 14.64
N GLY A 56 4.50 -9.97 14.56
CA GLY A 56 4.77 -9.06 15.68
C GLY A 56 6.25 -8.87 16.02
N VAL A 57 7.17 -9.26 15.13
CA VAL A 57 8.62 -9.08 15.28
C VAL A 57 9.01 -7.62 15.02
N VAL A 58 8.32 -6.95 14.09
CA VAL A 58 8.58 -5.55 13.72
C VAL A 58 7.30 -4.73 13.86
N GLU A 59 7.42 -3.51 14.38
CA GLU A 59 6.29 -2.58 14.41
C GLU A 59 6.01 -1.99 13.02
N PRO A 60 4.73 -1.82 12.62
CA PRO A 60 4.33 -1.28 11.32
C PRO A 60 5.06 0.00 10.88
N ARG A 61 5.25 0.93 11.82
CA ARG A 61 5.91 2.22 11.55
C ARG A 61 7.37 2.09 11.10
N HIS A 62 8.05 1.00 11.46
CA HIS A 62 9.46 0.78 11.09
C HIS A 62 9.63 0.34 9.64
N ILE A 63 8.55 -0.06 8.97
CA ILE A 63 8.57 -0.49 7.56
C ILE A 63 7.83 0.50 6.64
N ALA A 64 7.35 1.62 7.19
CA ALA A 64 6.68 2.70 6.47
C ALA A 64 7.60 3.92 6.39
N VAL A 65 8.06 4.23 5.18
CA VAL A 65 8.98 5.35 4.93
C VAL A 65 8.20 6.55 4.41
N SER A 66 8.19 7.66 5.15
CA SER A 66 7.48 8.88 4.73
C SER A 66 7.98 9.40 3.38
N LEU A 67 7.08 9.45 2.39
CA LEU A 67 7.38 9.95 1.05
C LEU A 67 7.71 11.44 1.08
N ARG A 68 6.96 12.23 1.87
CA ARG A 68 7.17 13.68 2.02
C ARG A 68 8.54 14.03 2.61
N GLN A 69 9.03 13.24 3.56
CA GLN A 69 10.36 13.47 4.15
C GLN A 69 11.50 13.09 3.21
N GLN A 70 11.30 12.05 2.39
CA GLN A 70 12.33 11.52 1.51
C GLN A 70 12.38 12.18 0.13
N LEU A 71 11.24 12.67 -0.37
CA LEU A 71 11.10 13.35 -1.66
C LEU A 71 10.85 14.84 -1.39
N ARG A 72 11.92 15.65 -1.40
CA ARG A 72 11.89 17.03 -0.90
C ARG A 72 11.38 18.04 -1.93
N ARG A 73 11.45 17.68 -3.21
CA ARG A 73 11.08 18.56 -4.34
C ARG A 73 9.80 18.09 -5.02
N THR A 74 9.36 16.87 -4.75
CA THR A 74 8.19 16.25 -5.35
C THR A 74 6.93 16.68 -4.61
N ARG A 75 5.93 17.13 -5.36
CA ARG A 75 4.57 17.34 -4.84
C ARG A 75 3.89 15.99 -4.65
N VAL A 76 3.60 15.62 -3.41
CA VAL A 76 2.86 14.39 -3.08
C VAL A 76 1.36 14.70 -2.99
N VAL A 77 0.60 14.09 -3.89
CA VAL A 77 -0.87 14.10 -3.95
C VAL A 77 -1.37 12.78 -3.36
N LEU A 78 -2.14 12.89 -2.27
CA LEU A 78 -2.77 11.74 -1.64
C LEU A 78 -4.07 11.40 -2.35
N GLY A 79 -4.12 10.20 -2.91
CA GLY A 79 -5.27 9.75 -3.68
C GLY A 79 -4.95 8.58 -4.60
N SER A 80 -5.99 8.01 -5.17
CA SER A 80 -5.89 6.92 -6.14
C SER A 80 -6.12 7.46 -7.53
N ALA A 81 -5.18 7.19 -8.44
CA ALA A 81 -5.42 7.40 -9.86
C ALA A 81 -6.51 6.45 -10.34
N THR A 82 -7.58 7.00 -10.92
CA THR A 82 -8.76 6.25 -11.37
C THR A 82 -8.79 6.08 -12.89
N ALA A 83 -8.18 7.02 -13.62
CA ALA A 83 -8.10 6.97 -15.08
C ALA A 83 -6.84 7.69 -15.59
N VAL A 84 -6.43 7.30 -16.80
CA VAL A 84 -5.38 7.97 -17.58
C VAL A 84 -5.92 8.21 -18.98
N ASP A 85 -6.02 9.46 -19.38
CA ASP A 85 -6.33 9.84 -20.76
C ASP A 85 -5.03 10.22 -21.47
N THR A 86 -4.65 9.42 -22.47
CA THR A 86 -3.42 9.63 -23.23
C THR A 86 -3.58 10.63 -24.38
N ALA A 87 -4.82 10.92 -24.81
CA ALA A 87 -5.11 11.91 -25.84
C ALA A 87 -5.03 13.32 -25.26
N THR A 88 -5.61 13.55 -24.09
CA THR A 88 -5.55 14.84 -23.38
C THR A 88 -4.35 14.95 -22.43
N ARG A 89 -3.64 13.83 -22.20
CA ARG A 89 -2.49 13.71 -21.29
C ARG A 89 -2.85 14.10 -19.85
N THR A 90 -3.93 13.51 -19.34
CA THR A 90 -4.39 13.74 -17.96
C THR A 90 -4.45 12.44 -17.15
N VAL A 91 -4.29 12.58 -15.85
CA VAL A 91 -4.55 11.54 -14.84
C VAL A 91 -5.69 12.03 -13.96
N SER A 92 -6.79 11.29 -13.92
CA SER A 92 -7.87 11.52 -12.96
C SER A 92 -7.50 10.87 -11.63
N VAL A 93 -7.61 11.63 -10.55
CA VAL A 93 -7.25 11.22 -9.20
C VAL A 93 -8.45 11.43 -8.29
N ARG A 94 -8.86 10.38 -7.60
CA ARG A 94 -9.77 10.49 -6.45
C ARG A 94 -8.91 10.77 -5.23
N THR A 95 -8.96 12.00 -4.71
CA THR A 95 -8.15 12.40 -3.55
C THR A 95 -8.76 11.85 -2.27
N THR A 96 -7.90 11.35 -1.39
CA THR A 96 -8.31 11.02 -0.02
C THR A 96 -8.19 12.28 0.81
N ASP A 97 -9.31 12.71 1.39
CA ASP A 97 -9.39 13.96 2.12
C ASP A 97 -8.83 13.80 3.54
N ASP A 98 -7.80 14.59 3.88
CA ASP A 98 -7.11 14.54 5.18
C ASP A 98 -7.95 15.19 6.31
N GLY A 99 -9.29 15.03 6.32
CA GLY A 99 -10.14 15.74 7.29
C GLY A 99 -11.65 15.54 7.26
N GLY A 100 -12.23 14.68 6.42
CA GLY A 100 -13.65 14.32 6.50
C GLY A 100 -14.63 15.30 5.82
N ALA A 101 -14.21 16.08 4.84
CA ALA A 101 -15.09 16.90 4.01
C ALA A 101 -14.68 16.85 2.53
N THR A 102 -15.45 16.06 1.76
CA THR A 102 -15.45 15.87 0.28
C THR A 102 -14.33 15.02 -0.33
N ASP A 103 -14.71 13.84 -0.83
CA ASP A 103 -13.99 13.12 -1.88
C ASP A 103 -13.83 14.04 -3.10
N GLY A 104 -12.67 14.68 -3.22
CA GLY A 104 -12.34 15.50 -4.37
C GLY A 104 -11.97 14.64 -5.59
N GLU A 105 -12.46 15.03 -6.76
CA GLU A 105 -11.85 14.62 -8.03
C GLU A 105 -10.84 15.69 -8.45
N LEU A 106 -9.62 15.25 -8.75
CA LEU A 106 -8.53 16.08 -9.21
C LEU A 106 -8.06 15.56 -10.56
N GLU A 107 -7.95 16.45 -11.54
CA GLU A 107 -7.32 16.14 -12.82
C GLU A 107 -5.90 16.73 -12.86
N LEU A 108 -4.93 15.90 -13.23
CA LEU A 108 -3.52 16.29 -13.35
C LEU A 108 -3.06 16.15 -14.80
N HIS A 109 -2.67 17.25 -15.44
CA HIS A 109 -1.98 17.21 -16.72
C HIS A 109 -0.54 16.70 -16.56
N TYR A 110 -0.03 15.98 -17.56
CA TYR A 110 1.36 15.53 -17.60
C TYR A 110 2.03 15.75 -18.97
N ASP A 111 3.33 16.06 -18.95
CA ASP A 111 4.19 15.94 -20.13
C ASP A 111 4.86 14.57 -20.20
N ARG A 112 5.11 13.96 -19.04
CA ARG A 112 5.62 12.59 -18.90
C ARG A 112 4.88 11.88 -17.79
N LEU A 113 4.52 10.62 -18.04
CA LEU A 113 3.81 9.77 -17.09
C LEU A 113 4.63 8.51 -16.81
N VAL A 114 4.80 8.19 -15.53
CA VAL A 114 5.37 6.92 -15.06
C VAL A 114 4.30 6.15 -14.31
N LEU A 115 3.82 5.06 -14.91
CA LEU A 115 2.81 4.19 -14.31
C LEU A 115 3.46 3.02 -13.57
N VAL A 116 3.47 3.09 -12.24
CA VAL A 116 4.03 2.08 -11.35
C VAL A 116 3.12 1.84 -10.12
N PRO A 117 1.79 1.63 -10.30
CA PRO A 117 0.84 1.50 -9.21
C PRO A 117 1.05 0.25 -8.33
N GLY A 118 1.89 -0.69 -8.77
CA GLY A 118 2.12 -1.96 -8.10
C GLY A 118 1.14 -3.03 -8.55
N SER A 119 0.79 -3.93 -7.62
CA SER A 119 -0.13 -5.04 -7.85
C SER A 119 -0.99 -5.27 -6.61
N ILE A 120 -2.12 -5.95 -6.79
CA ILE A 120 -3.03 -6.37 -5.72
C ILE A 120 -2.98 -7.89 -5.54
N THR A 121 -3.44 -8.39 -4.40
CA THR A 121 -3.65 -9.81 -4.19
C THR A 121 -4.64 -10.33 -5.22
N ARG A 122 -4.22 -11.29 -6.04
CA ARG A 122 -5.12 -11.95 -6.99
C ARG A 122 -6.12 -12.79 -6.19
N GLN A 123 -7.40 -12.49 -6.35
CA GLN A 123 -8.46 -13.38 -5.90
C GLN A 123 -8.64 -14.48 -6.94
N PHE A 124 -8.67 -15.73 -6.49
CA PHE A 124 -9.00 -16.88 -7.32
C PHE A 124 -10.48 -17.20 -7.15
N ASP A 125 -11.10 -17.78 -8.18
CA ASP A 125 -12.49 -18.26 -8.14
C ASP A 125 -12.60 -19.56 -7.32
N ILE A 126 -12.08 -19.52 -6.09
CA ILE A 126 -12.15 -20.60 -5.11
C ILE A 126 -13.19 -20.16 -4.06
N PRO A 127 -14.33 -20.88 -3.97
CA PRO A 127 -15.40 -20.52 -3.04
C PRO A 127 -14.89 -20.38 -1.59
N GLY A 128 -15.21 -19.27 -0.93
CA GLY A 128 -14.83 -19.04 0.46
C GLY A 128 -13.50 -18.32 0.66
N VAL A 129 -12.65 -18.17 -0.37
CA VAL A 129 -11.35 -17.49 -0.23
C VAL A 129 -11.53 -15.99 -0.03
N ALA A 130 -12.38 -15.34 -0.81
CA ALA A 130 -12.60 -13.90 -0.68
C ALA A 130 -13.23 -13.51 0.66
N GLU A 131 -14.00 -14.43 1.27
CA GLU A 131 -14.74 -14.21 2.50
C GLU A 131 -13.97 -14.62 3.76
N ARG A 132 -13.02 -15.56 3.66
CA ARG A 132 -12.35 -16.17 4.83
C ARG A 132 -10.84 -16.06 4.82
N ALA A 133 -10.21 -15.84 3.67
CA ALA A 133 -8.76 -15.67 3.59
C ALA A 133 -8.39 -14.20 3.67
N HIS A 134 -7.20 -13.93 4.21
CA HIS A 134 -6.64 -12.59 4.31
C HIS A 134 -5.33 -12.53 3.56
N GLY A 135 -5.14 -11.45 2.79
CA GLY A 135 -3.87 -11.15 2.14
C GLY A 135 -2.81 -10.66 3.11
N VAL A 136 -1.61 -10.43 2.59
CA VAL A 136 -0.47 -9.82 3.31
C VAL A 136 0.22 -8.82 2.38
N LYS A 137 -0.53 -7.86 1.83
CA LYS A 137 -0.01 -6.85 0.88
C LYS A 137 0.03 -5.45 1.47
N THR A 138 -0.68 -5.21 2.56
CA THR A 138 -0.78 -3.91 3.22
C THR A 138 -0.47 -4.02 4.70
N LEU A 139 -0.13 -2.88 5.32
CA LEU A 139 0.06 -2.80 6.78
C LEU A 139 -1.20 -3.20 7.54
N VAL A 140 -2.36 -2.77 7.06
CA VAL A 140 -3.66 -3.07 7.67
C VAL A 140 -3.91 -4.58 7.70
N GLU A 141 -3.64 -5.28 6.59
CA GLU A 141 -3.76 -6.73 6.52
C GLU A 141 -2.78 -7.44 7.47
N ALA A 142 -1.51 -7.02 7.50
CA ALA A 142 -0.51 -7.61 8.39
C ALA A 142 -0.86 -7.43 9.88
N GLN A 143 -1.30 -6.24 10.27
CA GLN A 143 -1.77 -5.96 11.62
C GLN A 143 -3.02 -6.78 11.97
N PHE A 144 -3.98 -6.86 11.04
CA PHE A 144 -5.16 -7.67 11.22
C PHE A 144 -4.82 -9.14 11.49
N LEU A 145 -3.88 -9.71 10.74
CA LEU A 145 -3.44 -11.10 10.93
C LEU A 145 -2.82 -11.33 12.30
N ARG A 146 -1.94 -10.43 12.74
CA ARG A 146 -1.36 -10.47 14.08
C ARG A 146 -2.45 -10.49 15.15
N ASP A 147 -3.37 -9.54 15.09
CA ASP A 147 -4.43 -9.40 16.08
C ASP A 147 -5.44 -10.55 16.00
N HIS A 148 -5.64 -11.13 14.81
CA HIS A 148 -6.46 -12.32 14.63
C HIS A 148 -5.81 -13.53 15.31
N LEU A 149 -4.51 -13.76 15.08
CA LEU A 149 -3.77 -14.87 15.68
C LEU A 149 -3.81 -14.80 17.20
N LEU A 150 -3.50 -13.63 17.79
CA LEU A 150 -3.56 -13.41 19.24
C LEU A 150 -4.97 -13.71 19.78
N ARG A 151 -6.02 -13.22 19.13
CA ARG A 151 -7.41 -13.52 19.52
C ARG A 151 -7.75 -15.00 19.45
N GLN A 152 -7.21 -15.76 18.49
CA GLN A 152 -7.45 -17.21 18.44
C GLN A 152 -6.71 -17.94 19.57
N LEU A 153 -5.51 -17.51 19.92
CA LEU A 153 -4.75 -18.03 21.07
C LEU A 153 -5.51 -17.77 22.37
N ASP A 154 -5.96 -16.54 22.62
CA ASP A 154 -6.74 -16.18 23.81
C ASP A 154 -8.03 -17.00 23.92
N ARG A 155 -8.73 -17.18 22.79
CA ARG A 155 -9.96 -18.00 22.74
C ARG A 155 -9.67 -19.48 22.94
N ALA A 156 -8.53 -19.98 22.47
CA ALA A 156 -8.13 -21.36 22.69
C ALA A 156 -7.79 -21.59 24.17
N ASP A 157 -7.11 -20.65 24.82
CA ASP A 157 -6.76 -20.71 26.24
C ASP A 157 -8.02 -20.70 27.14
N ALA A 158 -8.98 -19.83 26.83
CA ALA A 158 -10.22 -19.68 27.59
C ALA A 158 -11.16 -20.90 27.56
N LEU A 159 -10.93 -21.88 26.69
CA LEU A 159 -11.76 -23.09 26.62
C LEU A 159 -11.55 -23.98 27.86
N PRO A 160 -12.61 -24.57 28.45
CA PRO A 160 -12.47 -25.53 29.53
C PRO A 160 -11.61 -26.74 29.15
N ALA A 161 -10.96 -27.34 30.14
CA ALA A 161 -10.28 -28.61 29.96
C ALA A 161 -11.32 -29.73 29.80
N GLY A 162 -11.14 -30.57 28.77
CA GLY A 162 -12.01 -31.72 28.53
C GLY A 162 -12.07 -32.11 27.05
N PRO A 163 -12.29 -33.40 26.75
CA PRO A 163 -12.30 -33.93 25.39
C PRO A 163 -13.35 -33.26 24.48
N GLU A 164 -14.42 -32.71 25.06
CA GLU A 164 -15.47 -32.00 24.34
C GLU A 164 -15.01 -30.68 23.71
N HIS A 165 -13.96 -30.04 24.23
CA HIS A 165 -13.41 -28.78 23.70
C HIS A 165 -12.13 -28.98 22.88
N ASP A 166 -11.54 -30.17 22.89
CA ASP A 166 -10.24 -30.44 22.25
C ASP A 166 -10.24 -30.19 20.74
N ALA A 167 -11.35 -30.49 20.06
CA ALA A 167 -11.47 -30.26 18.62
C ALA A 167 -11.46 -28.76 18.29
N GLU A 168 -12.21 -27.95 19.04
CA GLU A 168 -12.23 -26.50 18.87
C GLU A 168 -10.88 -25.87 19.22
N ARG A 169 -10.27 -26.31 20.33
CA ARG A 169 -8.94 -25.86 20.74
C ARG A 169 -7.91 -26.10 19.63
N ARG A 170 -7.87 -27.31 19.05
CA ARG A 170 -7.00 -27.62 17.91
C ARG A 170 -7.28 -26.74 16.70
N ALA A 171 -8.55 -26.53 16.36
CA ALA A 171 -8.92 -25.68 15.21
C ALA A 171 -8.45 -24.24 15.39
N ARG A 172 -8.60 -23.66 16.59
CA ARG A 172 -8.13 -22.30 16.91
C ARG A 172 -6.60 -22.16 16.86
N LEU A 173 -5.89 -23.23 17.19
CA LEU A 173 -4.42 -23.28 17.13
C LEU A 173 -3.86 -23.66 15.75
N THR A 174 -4.73 -23.88 14.76
CA THR A 174 -4.31 -24.25 13.40
C THR A 174 -4.21 -23.00 12.52
N VAL A 175 -3.03 -22.79 11.92
CA VAL A 175 -2.79 -21.74 10.92
C VAL A 175 -2.56 -22.39 9.56
N VAL A 176 -3.24 -21.89 8.53
CA VAL A 176 -3.08 -22.34 7.15
C VAL A 176 -2.53 -21.18 6.31
N ALA A 177 -1.31 -21.33 5.80
CA ALA A 177 -0.71 -20.41 4.85
C ALA A 177 -0.80 -20.98 3.44
N VAL A 178 -1.39 -20.23 2.50
CA VAL A 178 -1.59 -20.66 1.12
C VAL A 178 -0.61 -19.92 0.21
N GLY A 179 0.28 -20.67 -0.42
CA GLY A 179 1.36 -20.15 -1.26
C GLY A 179 2.72 -20.35 -0.60
N ALA A 180 3.64 -20.99 -1.33
CA ALA A 180 5.02 -21.22 -0.91
C ALA A 180 6.02 -20.35 -1.70
N GLY A 181 5.54 -19.21 -2.20
CA GLY A 181 6.38 -18.20 -2.85
C GLY A 181 7.09 -17.33 -1.82
N TYR A 182 7.98 -16.45 -2.31
CA TYR A 182 8.71 -15.51 -1.45
C TYR A 182 7.78 -14.57 -0.66
N THR A 183 6.70 -14.15 -1.33
CA THR A 183 5.64 -13.20 -0.93
C THR A 183 6.09 -11.82 -0.45
#